data_AF-A0A2E3DYN5-F1
#
_entry.id   AF-A0A2E3DYN5-F1
#
_cell.length_a   1.000
_cell.length_b   1.000
_cell.length_c   1.000
_cell.angle_alpha   90.00
_cell.angle_beta   90.00
_cell.angle_gamma   90.00
#
_symmetry.space_group_name_H-M   'P 1'
#
loop_
_entity.id
_entity.type
_entity.pdbx_description
1 polymer ?
#
loop_
_entity_poly.entity_id
_entity_poly.type
_entity_poly.pdbx_seq_one_letter_code
_entity_poly.pdbx_strand_id
1 'polypeptide(L)' 'MPTKYKPSILKFDRNTKKTTIEHFYVKSLSVEKLFEMLNNSSTKPKNKQKFRNELVRRGVKIVKVPAQESNP' A
#
# COMPACT_ATOMS: atom_id res chain seq x y z
N MET A 1 12.36 1.04 -10.65
CA MET A 1 12.89 0.84 -9.28
C MET A 1 11.79 0.37 -8.34
N PRO A 2 12.07 -0.50 -7.35
CA PRO A 2 11.10 -0.89 -6.34
C PRO A 2 10.65 0.34 -5.54
N THR A 3 9.41 0.79 -5.75
CA THR A 3 8.90 1.97 -5.07
C THR A 3 8.47 1.61 -3.64
N LYS A 4 9.05 2.29 -2.65
CA LYS A 4 8.61 2.19 -1.24
C LYS A 4 7.53 3.22 -0.93
N TYR A 5 6.57 2.86 -0.09
CA TYR A 5 5.55 3.79 0.44
C TYR A 5 5.85 4.24 1.88
N LYS A 6 6.77 3.52 2.56
CA LYS A 6 7.27 3.84 3.91
C LYS A 6 8.77 3.53 3.97
N PRO A 7 9.57 4.26 4.78
CA PRO A 7 10.95 3.86 5.07
C PRO A 7 11.00 2.47 5.68
N SER A 8 12.13 1.78 5.49
CA SER A 8 12.38 0.51 6.16
C SER A 8 12.58 0.71 7.65
N ILE A 9 12.17 -0.28 8.43
CA ILE A 9 12.20 -0.23 9.89
C ILE A 9 13.02 -1.41 10.39
N LEU A 10 13.87 -1.13 11.37
CA LEU A 10 14.55 -2.17 12.16
C LEU A 10 13.61 -2.61 13.28
N LYS A 11 13.26 -3.89 13.28
CA LYS A 11 12.43 -4.51 14.31
C LYS A 11 13.30 -5.40 15.16
N PHE A 12 13.46 -5.02 16.42
CA PHE A 12 14.16 -5.81 17.42
C PHE A 12 13.14 -6.65 18.19
N ASP A 13 13.25 -7.98 18.07
CA ASP A 13 12.47 -8.90 18.87
C ASP A 13 13.21 -9.19 20.18
N ARG A 14 12.60 -8.81 21.31
CA ARG A 14 13.19 -8.96 22.65
C ARG A 14 13.28 -10.40 23.13
N ASN A 15 12.38 -11.26 22.66
CA ASN A 15 12.33 -12.66 23.08
C ASN A 15 13.42 -13.48 22.37
N THR A 16 13.54 -13.30 21.05
CA THR A 16 14.54 -14.00 20.24
C THR A 16 15.88 -13.28 20.15
N LYS A 17 15.96 -12.03 20.61
CA LYS A 17 17.11 -11.12 20.50
C LYS A 17 17.57 -10.87 19.06
N LYS A 18 16.73 -11.19 18.07
CA LYS A 18 17.04 -11.00 16.65
C LYS A 18 16.56 -9.64 16.16
N THR A 19 17.33 -9.07 15.24
CA THR A 19 16.95 -7.85 14.54
C THR A 19 16.55 -8.21 13.11
N THR A 20 15.32 -7.87 12.72
CA THR A 20 14.83 -8.04 11.36
C THR A 20 14.60 -6.69 10.70
N ILE A 21 14.84 -6.61 9.38
CA ILE A 21 14.59 -5.40 8.60
C ILE A 21 13.27 -5.60 7.85
N GLU A 22 12.27 -4.79 8.16
CA GLU A 22 11.01 -4.78 7.43
C GLU A 22 11.05 -3.76 6.29
N HIS A 23 10.78 -4.23 5.07
CA HIS A 23 10.73 -3.40 3.86
C HIS A 23 9.29 -3.19 3.39
N PHE A 24 8.92 -1.93 3.14
CA PHE A 24 7.56 -1.53 2.75
C PHE A 24 7.49 -1.16 1.27
N TYR A 25 7.61 -2.16 0.41
CA TYR A 25 7.48 -2.00 -1.04
C TYR A 25 6.01 -1.94 -1.46
N VAL A 26 5.70 -1.15 -2.48
CA VAL A 26 4.34 -1.09 -3.04
C VAL A 26 3.99 -2.39 -3.75
N LYS A 27 4.97 -3.03 -4.42
CA LYS A 27 4.76 -4.30 -5.13
C LYS A 27 4.34 -5.47 -4.25
N SER A 28 4.65 -5.43 -2.94
CA SER A 28 4.30 -6.51 -2.01
C SER A 28 2.88 -6.37 -1.46
N LEU A 29 2.18 -5.27 -1.72
CA LEU A 29 0.77 -5.11 -1.34
C LEU A 29 -0.14 -5.91 -2.28
N SER A 30 -1.21 -6.50 -1.72
CA SER A 30 -2.30 -7.07 -2.51
C SER A 30 -3.10 -5.98 -3.22
N VAL A 31 -3.87 -6.36 -4.25
CA VAL A 31 -4.72 -5.41 -4.99
C VAL A 31 -5.76 -4.78 -4.07
N GLU A 32 -6.40 -5.57 -3.21
CA GLU A 32 -7.35 -5.10 -2.19
C GLU A 32 -6.73 -4.04 -1.28
N LYS A 33 -5.53 -4.32 -0.75
CA LYS A 33 -4.85 -3.38 0.15
C LYS A 33 -4.49 -2.07 -0.55
N LEU A 34 -4.16 -2.11 -1.84
CA LEU A 34 -3.91 -0.90 -2.63
C LEU A 34 -5.18 -0.03 -2.72
N PHE A 35 -6.35 -0.63 -2.95
CA PHE A 35 -7.61 0.11 -2.98
C PHE A 35 -8.03 0.64 -1.60
N GLU A 36 -7.89 -0.16 -0.55
CA GLU A 36 -8.15 0.26 0.83
C GLU A 36 -7.29 1.49 1.19
N MET A 37 -5.98 1.42 0.92
CA MET A 37 -5.07 2.54 1.20
C MET A 37 -5.32 3.75 0.28
N LEU A 38 -5.83 3.54 -0.94
CA LEU A 38 -6.19 4.62 -1.86
C LEU A 38 -7.42 5.39 -1.37
N ASN A 39 -8.41 4.66 -0.85
CA ASN A 39 -9.66 5.21 -0.32
C ASN A 39 -9.48 5.85 1.07
N ASN A 40 -8.51 5.39 1.85
CA ASN A 40 -8.18 5.98 3.16
C ASN A 40 -7.77 7.46 3.02
N SER A 41 -8.37 8.33 3.84
CA SER A 41 -8.11 9.78 3.87
C SER A 41 -6.72 10.12 4.44
N SER A 42 -6.21 9.32 5.37
CA SER A 42 -4.92 9.53 6.04
C SER A 42 -3.71 9.18 5.16
N THR A 43 -3.93 8.52 4.02
CA THR A 43 -2.84 8.18 3.11
C THR A 43 -2.33 9.41 2.39
N LYS A 44 -1.02 9.69 2.54
CA LYS A 44 -0.35 10.82 1.88
C LYS A 44 -0.59 10.80 0.37
N PRO A 45 -0.87 11.97 -0.28
CA PRO A 45 -1.14 12.04 -1.71
C PRO A 45 -0.05 11.40 -2.60
N LYS A 46 1.23 11.57 -2.22
CA LYS A 46 2.37 10.96 -2.91
C LYS A 46 2.31 9.42 -2.89
N ASN A 47 1.80 8.82 -1.81
CA ASN A 47 1.64 7.37 -1.71
C ASN A 47 0.44 6.90 -2.53
N LYS A 48 -0.67 7.64 -2.55
CA LYS A 48 -1.82 7.36 -3.43
C LYS A 48 -1.39 7.26 -4.89
N GLN A 49 -0.54 8.18 -5.37
CA GLN A 49 -0.04 8.11 -6.75
C GLN A 49 0.78 6.85 -7.03
N LYS A 50 1.65 6.45 -6.09
CA LYS A 50 2.42 5.21 -6.21
C LYS A 50 1.52 3.98 -6.29
N PHE A 51 0.43 3.96 -5.53
CA PHE A 51 -0.55 2.87 -5.57
C PHE A 51 -1.31 2.82 -6.90
N ARG A 52 -1.73 3.96 -7.44
CA ARG A 52 -2.34 4.04 -8.79
C ARG A 52 -1.39 3.51 -9.86
N ASN A 53 -0.12 3.93 -9.83
CA ASN A 53 0.88 3.45 -10.79
C ASN A 53 1.08 1.93 -10.70
N GLU A 54 1.05 1.37 -9.49
CA GLU A 54 1.14 -0.09 -9.30
C GLU A 54 -0.11 -0.82 -9.83
N LEU A 55 -1.32 -0.28 -9.60
CA LEU A 55 -2.56 -0.85 -10.13
C LEU A 55 -2.55 -0.85 -11.66
N VAL A 56 -2.12 0.25 -12.29
CA VAL A 56 -1.94 0.36 -13.75
C VAL A 56 -0.91 -0.66 -14.25
N ARG A 57 0.23 -0.80 -13.56
CA ARG A 57 1.27 -1.80 -13.89
C ARG A 57 0.73 -3.24 -13.84
N ARG A 58 -0.23 -3.52 -12.95
CA ARG A 58 -0.89 -4.84 -12.82
C ARG A 58 -2.05 -5.03 -13.81
N GLY A 59 -2.37 -4.05 -14.64
CA GLY A 59 -3.51 -4.11 -15.57
C GLY A 59 -4.88 -3.94 -14.91
N VAL A 60 -4.93 -3.42 -13.68
CA VAL A 60 -6.19 -3.21 -12.95
C VAL A 60 -6.80 -1.85 -13.31
N LYS A 61 -8.02 -1.85 -13.84
CA LYS A 61 -8.76 -0.62 -14.15
C LYS A 61 -9.29 0.02 -12.86
N ILE A 62 -8.99 1.30 -12.67
CA ILE A 62 -9.49 2.09 -11.54
C ILE A 62 -10.79 2.76 -11.97
N VAL A 63 -11.89 2.49 -11.26
CA VAL A 63 -13.20 3.11 -11.48
C VAL A 63 -13.58 3.88 -10.21
N LYS A 64 -13.96 5.15 -10.35
CA LYS A 64 -14.45 5.97 -9.25
C LYS A 64 -15.97 5.82 -9.18
N VAL A 65 -16.46 5.22 -8.10
CA VAL A 65 -17.89 5.02 -7.84
C VAL A 65 -18.37 6.08 -6.84
N PRO A 66 -19.60 6.64 -6.99
CA PRO A 66 -20.19 7.49 -5.97
C PRO A 66 -20.38 6.73 -4.64
N ALA A 67 -20.23 7.42 -3.51
CA ALA A 67 -20.24 6.82 -2.17
C ALA A 67 -21.60 6.21 -1.73
N GLN A 68 -22.61 6.19 -2.60
CA GLN A 68 -23.97 5.77 -2.28
C GLN A 68 -24.35 4.39 -2.87
N GLU A 69 -23.49 3.77 -3.68
CA GLU A 69 -23.77 2.48 -4.35
C GLU A 69 -22.89 1.31 -3.89
N SER A 70 -22.02 1.51 -2.88
CA SER A 70 -21.27 0.40 -2.28
C SER A 70 -22.16 -0.38 -1.30
N ASN A 71 -23.17 -1.08 -1.82
CA ASN A 71 -23.92 -2.04 -1.00
C ASN A 71 -23.14 -3.37 -0.94
N PRO A 72 -23.11 -4.04 0.24
CA PRO A 72 -22.35 -5.26 0.47
C PRO A 72 -22.86 -6.47 -0.32
#